data_AF-A0A0T6A3H5-F1
#
_entry.id   AF-A0A0T6A3H5-F1
#
_cell.length_a   1.000
_cell.length_b   1.000
_cell.length_c   1.000
_cell.angle_alpha   90.00
_cell.angle_beta   90.00
_cell.angle_gamma   90.00
#
_symmetry.space_group_name_H-M   'P 1'
#
loop_
_entity.id
_entity.type
_entity.pdbx_description
1 polymer ?
#
loop_
_entity_poly.entity_id
_entity_poly.type
_entity_poly.pdbx_seq_one_letter_code
_entity_poly.pdbx_strand_id
1 'polypeptide(L)' 'MTPYQQKVLEALDSQPRTILDVHDRVYPGLSWRGRSGAGRRGQVKSALYQLVNDGLAVKKHNPSGYYDWFTKKG' A
#
# COMPACT_ATOMS: atom_id res chain seq x y z
N MET A 1 -10.08 -8.83 -9.09
CA MET A 1 -8.82 -8.08 -8.88
C MET A 1 -8.44 -7.33 -10.15
N THR A 2 -8.17 -6.02 -10.07
CA THR A 2 -7.77 -5.19 -11.20
C THR A 2 -6.24 -5.24 -11.43
N PRO A 3 -5.72 -4.86 -12.61
CA PRO A 3 -4.27 -4.79 -12.85
C PRO A 3 -3.55 -3.88 -11.85
N TYR A 4 -4.20 -2.81 -11.42
CA TYR A 4 -3.64 -1.91 -10.39
C TYR A 4 -3.58 -2.57 -9.01
N GLN A 5 -4.64 -3.30 -8.61
CA GLN A 5 -4.63 -4.05 -7.36
C GLN A 5 -3.55 -5.14 -7.36
N GLN A 6 -3.37 -5.83 -8.49
CA GLN A 6 -2.29 -6.81 -8.66
C GLN A 6 -0.91 -6.15 -8.46
N LYS A 7 -0.66 -4.99 -9.09
CA LYS A 7 0.59 -4.25 -8.90
C LYS A 7 0.81 -3.83 -7.44
N VAL A 8 -0.24 -3.40 -6.74
CA VAL A 8 -0.15 -3.06 -5.30
C VAL A 8 0.11 -4.31 -4.45
N LEU A 9 -0.49 -5.45 -4.80
CA LEU A 9 -0.28 -6.73 -4.13
C LEU A 9 1.16 -7.25 -4.32
N GLU A 10 1.75 -7.03 -5.50
CA GLU A 10 3.15 -7.35 -5.81
C GLU A 10 4.14 -6.45 -5.06
N ALA A 11 3.73 -5.23 -4.71
CA ALA A 11 4.54 -4.33 -3.87
C ALA A 11 4.54 -4.73 -2.39
N LEU A 12 3.62 -5.60 -1.96
CA LEU A 12 3.61 -6.20 -0.63
C LEU A 12 4.46 -7.47 -0.57
N ASP A 13 5.05 -7.72 0.58
CA ASP A 13 5.79 -8.94 0.90
C ASP A 13 5.38 -9.45 2.30
N SER A 14 6.08 -10.45 2.82
CA SER A 14 5.84 -10.97 4.17
C SER A 14 6.25 -9.99 5.27
N GLN A 15 6.98 -8.91 4.95
CA GLN A 15 7.37 -7.90 5.91
C GLN A 15 6.32 -6.77 5.99
N PRO A 16 6.11 -6.18 7.19
CA PRO A 16 5.25 -5.02 7.35
C PRO A 16 5.71 -3.85 6.47
N ARG A 17 4.81 -3.32 5.64
CA ARG A 17 5.02 -2.12 4.82
C ARG A 17 4.01 -1.03 5.15
N THR A 18 4.45 0.21 5.30
CA THR A 18 3.53 1.34 5.38
C THR A 18 2.96 1.63 4.00
N ILE A 19 1.89 2.43 3.96
CA ILE A 19 1.41 2.97 2.69
C ILE A 19 2.48 3.75 1.91
N LEU A 20 3.44 4.39 2.59
CA LEU A 20 4.51 5.13 1.94
C LEU A 20 5.51 4.18 1.26
N ASP A 21 5.89 3.10 1.95
CA ASP A 21 6.77 2.08 1.37
C ASP A 21 6.14 1.45 0.13
N VAL A 22 4.84 1.14 0.20
CA VAL A 22 4.10 0.60 -0.94
C VAL A 22 3.99 1.62 -2.06
N HIS A 23 3.76 2.89 -1.74
CA HIS A 23 3.73 3.97 -2.73
C HIS A 23 5.05 4.05 -3.51
N ASP A 24 6.18 4.06 -2.81
CA ASP A 24 7.49 4.21 -3.43
C ASP A 24 7.87 2.99 -4.28
N ARG A 25 7.37 1.80 -3.94
CA ARG A 25 7.50 0.59 -4.77
C ARG A 25 6.62 0.62 -6.02
N VAL A 26 5.39 1.13 -5.91
CA VAL A 26 4.45 1.20 -7.04
C VAL A 26 4.82 2.35 -8.00
N TYR A 27 5.37 3.44 -7.47
CA TYR A 27 5.74 4.66 -8.19
C TYR A 27 7.18 5.09 -7.83
N PRO A 28 8.19 4.34 -8.27
CA PRO A 28 9.59 4.68 -7.98
C PRO A 28 9.93 6.07 -8.53
N GLY A 29 10.60 6.88 -7.70
CA GLY A 29 11.00 8.25 -8.03
C GLY A 29 9.87 9.30 -7.95
N LEU A 30 8.63 8.90 -7.67
CA LEU A 30 7.54 9.84 -7.42
C LEU A 30 7.47 10.18 -5.93
N SER A 31 7.74 11.43 -5.58
CA SER A 31 7.55 11.88 -4.20
C SER A 31 6.06 11.89 -3.81
N TRP A 32 5.72 11.20 -2.72
CA TRP A 32 4.37 11.21 -2.15
C TRP A 32 3.91 12.58 -1.63
N ARG A 33 4.84 13.54 -1.45
CA ARG A 33 4.56 14.91 -0.97
C ARG A 33 4.03 15.84 -2.06
N GLY A 34 4.34 15.58 -3.33
CA GLY A 34 3.85 16.38 -4.45
C GLY A 34 2.36 16.18 -4.70
N ARG A 35 1.69 17.10 -5.40
CA ARG A 35 0.25 16.99 -5.74
C ARG A 35 -0.09 15.66 -6.41
N SER A 36 0.73 15.26 -7.38
CA SER A 36 0.60 13.97 -8.08
C SER A 36 0.81 12.79 -7.13
N GLY A 37 1.84 12.85 -6.27
CA GLY A 37 2.12 11.82 -5.27
C GLY A 37 1.02 11.66 -4.23
N ALA A 38 0.41 12.76 -3.76
CA ALA A 38 -0.69 12.72 -2.82
C ALA A 38 -1.92 12.01 -3.41
N GLY A 39 -2.24 12.28 -4.69
CA GLY A 39 -3.30 11.59 -5.42
C GLY A 39 -3.01 10.09 -5.59
N ARG A 40 -1.78 9.74 -5.99
CA ARG A 40 -1.35 8.34 -6.12
C ARG A 40 -1.33 7.60 -4.79
N ARG A 41 -0.94 8.24 -3.70
CA ARG A 41 -1.03 7.70 -2.34
C ARG A 41 -2.48 7.37 -1.97
N GLY A 42 -3.45 8.22 -2.34
CA GLY A 42 -4.87 7.92 -2.18
C GLY A 42 -5.30 6.66 -2.91
N GLN A 43 -4.82 6.46 -4.15
CA GLN A 43 -5.08 5.25 -4.93
C GLN A 43 -4.45 4.01 -4.30
N VAL A 44 -3.20 4.10 -3.84
CA VAL A 44 -2.53 3.01 -3.10
C VAL A 44 -3.31 2.65 -1.84
N LYS A 45 -3.77 3.66 -1.07
CA LYS A 45 -4.61 3.43 0.12
C LYS A 45 -5.85 2.62 -0.23
N SER A 46 -6.61 3.07 -1.22
CA SER A 46 -7.85 2.42 -1.62
C SER A 46 -7.61 0.96 -2.03
N ALA A 47 -6.57 0.72 -2.84
CA ALA A 47 -6.19 -0.62 -3.27
C ALA A 47 -5.78 -1.54 -2.10
N LEU A 48 -4.97 -1.05 -1.15
CA LEU A 48 -4.57 -1.81 0.02
C LEU A 48 -5.76 -2.24 0.89
N TYR A 49 -6.71 -1.34 1.11
CA TYR A 49 -7.92 -1.67 1.89
C TYR A 49 -8.80 -2.69 1.17
N GLN A 50 -8.91 -2.60 -0.16
CA GLN A 50 -9.63 -3.61 -0.92
C GLN A 50 -8.93 -4.97 -0.87
N LEU A 51 -7.60 -5.02 -0.98
CA LEU A 51 -6.84 -6.27 -0.84
C LEU A 51 -7.00 -6.91 0.56
N VAL A 52 -7.16 -6.09 1.60
CA VAL A 52 -7.46 -6.57 2.95
C VAL A 52 -8.88 -7.14 3.02
N ASN A 53 -9.87 -6.46 2.44
CA ASN A 53 -11.25 -6.95 2.35
C ASN A 53 -11.35 -8.25 1.55
N ASP A 54 -10.56 -8.36 0.48
CA ASP A 54 -10.49 -9.56 -0.37
C ASP A 54 -9.69 -10.70 0.30
N GLY A 55 -9.13 -10.47 1.49
CA GLY A 55 -8.37 -11.46 2.25
C GLY A 55 -6.98 -11.77 1.68
N LEU A 56 -6.46 -10.93 0.78
CA LEU A 56 -5.15 -11.08 0.12
C LEU A 56 -4.02 -10.34 0.86
N ALA A 57 -4.38 -9.43 1.77
CA ALA A 57 -3.44 -8.68 2.60
C ALA A 57 -3.94 -8.60 4.04
N VAL A 58 -3.02 -8.37 4.97
CA VAL A 58 -3.34 -8.15 6.38
C VAL A 58 -2.92 -6.74 6.77
N LYS A 59 -3.87 -6.01 7.35
CA LYS A 59 -3.65 -4.70 7.96
C LYS A 59 -3.38 -4.86 9.46
N LYS A 60 -2.33 -4.22 9.98
CA LYS A 60 -2.04 -4.13 11.41
C LYS A 60 -1.87 -2.67 11.82
N HIS A 61 -2.39 -2.31 12.99
CA HIS A 61 -2.20 -0.99 13.54
C HIS A 61 -0.72 -0.76 13.88
N ASN A 62 -0.21 0.43 13.57
CA ASN A 62 1.13 0.85 13.94
C ASN A 62 1.08 1.74 15.18
N PRO A 63 1.43 1.23 16.38
CA PRO A 63 1.29 1.99 17.62
C PRO A 63 2.23 3.19 17.73
N SER A 64 3.28 3.24 16.90
CA SER A 64 4.34 4.26 16.98
C SER A 64 4.32 5.24 15.80
N GLY A 65 3.33 5.15 14.90
CA GLY A 65 3.38 5.86 13.63
C GLY A 65 2.04 6.32 13.09
N TYR A 66 2.12 7.27 12.15
CA TYR A 66 0.96 7.86 11.47
C TYR A 66 0.27 6.91 10.47
N TYR A 67 0.92 5.80 10.09
CA TYR A 67 0.44 4.89 9.06
C TYR A 67 0.42 3.44 9.55
N ASP A 68 -0.70 2.77 9.30
CA ASP A 68 -0.86 1.34 9.53
C ASP A 68 0.08 0.51 8.66
N TRP A 69 0.38 -0.70 9.12
CA TRP A 69 1.20 -1.69 8.44
C TRP A 69 0.35 -2.63 7.58
N PHE A 70 0.88 -3.00 6.42
CA PHE A 70 0.28 -3.94 5.48
C PHE A 70 1.28 -5.06 5.16
N THR A 71 0.79 -6.30 5.08
CA THR A 71 1.58 -7.48 4.71
C THR A 71 0.82 -8.30 3.68
N LYS A 72 1.52 -8.96 2.76
CA LYS A 72 0.91 -9.90 1.81
C LYS A 72 0.49 -11.16 2.55
N LYS A 73 -0.73 -11.63 2.33
CA LYS A 73 -1.17 -12.93 2.84
C LYS A 73 -0.72 -14.01 1.87
N GLY A 74 -0.02 -15.03 2.39
CA GLY A 74 0.40 -16.22 1.65
C GLY A 74 -0.76 -17.17 1.39
#